data_AF-A0A1C0TM08-F1
#
_entry.id   AF-A0A1C0TM08-F1
#
_cell.length_a   1.000
_cell.length_b   1.000
_cell.length_c   1.000
_cell.angle_alpha   90.00
_cell.angle_beta   90.00
_cell.angle_gamma   90.00
#
_symmetry.space_group_name_H-M   'P 1'
#
loop_
_entity.id
_entity.type
_entity.pdbx_description
1 polymer ?
#
loop_
_entity_poly.entity_id
_entity_poly.type
_entity_poly.pdbx_seq_one_letter_code
_entity_poly.pdbx_strand_id
1 'polypeptide(L)'
;MQNPQALQCGLCGAGQLEHYHQDKFRDYWQCQRCKLVSVAKWHRLSPQAEKAIYDSHENDLHDLGYRRFLSRVFDPVCARLDGMKRGLDFGCGPGPLLAKMFTEVGHTVALYDLYYANDASVLEHEYDFITCTEVIEHVAQPEQVLSQLMALLKPGAPLAMMTKLVIDKTRFASWHYKNDQTHISFFSRETFEYIAEQFNTDIEFIGNDVIILTKR
;
A
#
# COMPACT_ATOMS: atom_id res chain seq x y z
N MET A 1 27.88 -18.47 4.34
CA MET A 1 26.69 -18.32 5.21
C MET A 1 26.73 -16.91 5.76
N GLN A 2 25.97 -16.00 5.15
CA GLN A 2 25.95 -14.59 5.56
C GLN A 2 25.13 -14.47 6.85
N ASN A 3 25.72 -13.79 7.83
CA ASN A 3 25.21 -13.69 9.19
C ASN A 3 23.89 -12.89 9.18
N PRO A 4 22.76 -13.40 9.70
CA PRO A 4 21.48 -12.70 9.77
C PRO A 4 21.51 -11.58 10.81
N GLN A 5 22.42 -10.63 10.65
CA GLN A 5 22.56 -9.45 11.50
C GLN A 5 21.26 -8.63 11.39
N ALA A 6 20.39 -8.89 12.36
CA ALA A 6 19.13 -8.24 12.71
C ALA A 6 18.33 -7.70 11.52
N LEU A 7 17.73 -8.59 10.73
CA LEU A 7 16.55 -8.21 9.96
C LEU A 7 15.51 -7.66 10.95
N GLN A 8 15.12 -6.40 10.77
CA GLN A 8 14.04 -5.78 11.53
C GLN A 8 12.82 -5.64 10.64
N CYS A 9 11.65 -5.89 11.21
CA CYS A 9 10.40 -5.72 10.51
C CYS A 9 10.13 -4.21 10.28
N GLY A 10 9.98 -3.79 9.03
CA GLY A 10 9.68 -2.39 8.69
C GLY A 10 8.31 -1.88 9.14
N LEU A 11 7.45 -2.77 9.66
CA LEU A 11 6.12 -2.41 10.17
C LEU A 11 6.06 -2.32 11.71
N CYS A 12 6.67 -3.25 12.43
CA CYS A 12 6.55 -3.29 13.90
C CYS A 12 7.90 -3.16 14.64
N GLY A 13 9.01 -3.03 13.91
CA GLY A 13 10.36 -2.95 14.47
C GLY A 13 10.89 -4.24 15.10
N ALA A 14 10.07 -5.31 15.17
CA ALA A 14 10.47 -6.56 15.79
C ALA A 14 11.62 -7.24 15.02
N GLY A 15 12.55 -7.85 15.75
CA GLY A 15 13.68 -8.61 15.20
C GLY A 15 13.41 -10.10 15.00
N GLN A 16 12.26 -10.62 15.45
CA GLN A 16 11.89 -12.02 15.24
C GLN A 16 11.32 -12.23 13.84
N LEU A 17 12.20 -12.42 12.86
CA LEU A 17 11.83 -12.81 11.51
C LEU A 17 12.30 -14.23 11.22
N GLU A 18 11.42 -15.03 10.63
CA GLU A 18 11.71 -16.39 10.21
C GLU A 18 11.72 -16.51 8.69
N HIS A 19 12.50 -17.46 8.16
CA HIS A 19 12.53 -17.73 6.73
C HIS A 19 11.16 -18.21 6.26
N TYR A 20 10.58 -17.49 5.29
CA TYR A 20 9.25 -17.75 4.78
C TYR A 20 9.30 -18.52 3.46
N HIS A 21 10.07 -18.03 2.50
CA HIS A 21 10.21 -18.64 1.18
C HIS A 21 11.50 -18.15 0.51
N GLN A 22 11.92 -18.85 -0.53
CA GLN A 22 13.03 -18.44 -1.38
C GLN A 22 12.64 -18.68 -2.83
N ASP A 23 12.85 -17.69 -3.70
CA ASP A 23 12.78 -17.86 -5.14
C ASP A 23 14.20 -17.84 -5.76
N LYS A 24 14.28 -17.74 -7.09
CA LYS A 24 15.56 -17.73 -7.81
C LYS A 24 16.46 -16.53 -7.45
N PHE A 25 15.88 -15.44 -6.98
CA PHE A 25 16.53 -14.15 -6.81
C PHE A 25 16.59 -13.69 -5.34
N ARG A 26 15.60 -14.04 -4.50
CA ARG A 26 15.40 -13.42 -3.19
C ARG A 26 14.94 -14.42 -2.14
N ASP A 27 15.37 -14.17 -0.91
CA ASP A 27 14.77 -14.71 0.31
C ASP A 27 13.68 -13.79 0.86
N TYR A 28 12.60 -14.42 1.32
CA TYR A 28 11.45 -13.78 1.95
C TYR A 28 11.40 -14.18 3.43
N TRP A 29 11.10 -13.21 4.29
CA TRP A 29 11.14 -13.35 5.74
C TRP A 29 9.82 -12.90 6.35
N GLN A 30 9.24 -13.70 7.23
CA GLN A 30 8.01 -13.38 7.92
C GLN A 30 8.28 -12.91 9.35
N CYS A 31 7.74 -11.74 9.70
CA CYS A 31 7.74 -11.26 11.07
C CYS A 31 6.81 -12.10 11.94
N GLN A 32 7.31 -12.61 13.06
CA GLN A 32 6.48 -13.44 13.95
C GLN A 32 5.47 -12.64 14.78
N ARG A 33 5.66 -11.31 14.89
CA ARG A 33 4.75 -10.40 15.60
C ARG A 33 3.57 -9.94 14.73
N CYS A 34 3.85 -9.26 13.61
CA CYS A 34 2.80 -8.67 12.75
C CYS A 34 2.50 -9.47 11.47
N LYS A 35 3.14 -10.63 11.28
CA LYS A 35 2.97 -11.54 10.12
C LYS A 35 3.34 -10.97 8.74
N LEU A 36 3.83 -9.72 8.67
CA LEU A 36 4.37 -9.14 7.44
C LEU A 36 5.47 -10.03 6.84
N VAL A 37 5.34 -10.37 5.56
CA VAL A 37 6.39 -11.02 4.78
C VAL A 37 7.16 -9.94 4.03
N SER A 38 8.48 -9.96 4.05
CA SER A 38 9.31 -8.93 3.40
C SER A 38 10.63 -9.47 2.87
N VAL A 39 11.24 -8.72 1.96
CA VAL A 39 12.60 -9.01 1.47
C VAL A 39 13.63 -8.14 2.20
N ALA A 40 14.80 -8.73 2.42
CA ALA A 40 15.94 -8.05 3.04
C ALA A 40 16.45 -6.88 2.19
N LYS A 41 17.08 -5.89 2.84
CA LYS A 41 17.56 -4.65 2.19
C LYS A 41 18.49 -4.92 0.99
N TRP A 42 19.35 -5.93 1.07
CA TRP A 42 20.29 -6.28 0.00
C TRP A 42 19.65 -6.99 -1.21
N HIS A 43 18.39 -7.41 -1.11
CA HIS A 43 17.60 -7.96 -2.22
C HIS A 43 16.68 -6.92 -2.88
N ARG A 44 16.74 -5.65 -2.45
CA ARG A 44 15.91 -4.58 -2.99
C ARG A 44 16.62 -3.91 -4.16
N LEU A 45 15.84 -3.47 -5.14
CA LEU A 45 16.33 -2.66 -6.24
C LEU A 45 16.87 -1.32 -5.74
N SER A 46 17.78 -0.73 -6.51
CA SER A 46 18.09 0.69 -6.31
C SER A 46 16.90 1.54 -6.75
N PRO A 47 16.74 2.78 -6.22
CA PRO A 47 15.67 3.67 -6.63
C PRO A 47 15.65 3.92 -8.15
N GLN A 48 16.81 3.95 -8.81
CA GLN A 48 16.91 4.12 -10.26
C GLN A 48 16.38 2.89 -11.01
N ALA A 49 16.70 1.67 -10.53
CA ALA A 49 16.24 0.43 -11.15
C ALA A 49 14.74 0.21 -10.93
N GLU A 50 14.23 0.56 -9.74
CA GLU A 50 12.80 0.57 -9.43
C GLU A 50 12.03 1.52 -10.35
N LYS A 51 12.46 2.79 -10.44
CA LYS A 51 11.81 3.77 -11.32
C LYS A 51 11.81 3.33 -12.79
N ALA A 52 12.89 2.70 -13.27
CA ALA A 52 12.96 2.19 -14.63
C ALA A 52 11.90 1.11 -14.93
N ILE A 53 11.48 0.35 -13.92
CA ILE A 53 10.35 -0.59 -14.05
C ILE A 53 9.03 0.17 -14.12
N TYR A 54 8.80 1.15 -13.23
CA TYR A 54 7.57 1.96 -13.26
C TYR A 54 7.41 2.73 -14.58
N ASP A 55 8.50 3.24 -15.14
CA ASP A 55 8.49 3.93 -16.44
C ASP A 55 8.11 3.00 -17.61
N SER A 56 8.13 1.68 -17.42
CA SER A 56 7.65 0.70 -18.41
C SER A 56 6.15 0.40 -18.32
N HIS A 57 5.45 0.89 -17.30
CA HIS A 57 4.02 0.67 -17.13
C HIS A 57 3.19 1.61 -18.00
N GLU A 58 2.28 1.05 -18.79
CA GLU A 58 1.29 1.80 -19.56
C GLU A 58 0.01 1.99 -18.72
N ASN A 59 -0.09 3.12 -18.02
CA ASN A 59 -1.31 3.52 -17.29
C ASN A 59 -2.21 4.38 -18.19
N ASP A 60 -2.95 3.75 -19.10
CA ASP A 60 -3.90 4.47 -19.96
C ASP A 60 -5.13 4.92 -19.16
N LEU A 61 -5.35 6.24 -19.10
CA LEU A 61 -6.48 6.88 -18.44
C LEU A 61 -7.84 6.54 -19.09
N HIS A 62 -7.83 5.97 -20.29
CA HIS A 62 -9.03 5.55 -21.03
C HIS A 62 -9.25 4.04 -20.99
N ASP A 63 -8.38 3.26 -20.34
CA ASP A 63 -8.57 1.81 -20.20
C ASP A 63 -9.75 1.49 -19.26
N LEU A 64 -10.83 0.95 -19.82
CA LEU A 64 -12.01 0.53 -19.09
C LEU A 64 -11.73 -0.63 -18.10
N GLY A 65 -10.75 -1.48 -18.43
CA GLY A 65 -10.26 -2.53 -17.54
C GLY A 65 -9.58 -1.93 -16.31
N TYR A 66 -8.71 -0.94 -16.50
CA TYR A 66 -8.04 -0.23 -15.40
C TYR A 66 -9.05 0.57 -14.55
N ARG A 67 -9.99 1.28 -15.17
CA ARG A 67 -11.08 1.95 -14.44
C ARG A 67 -11.89 0.96 -13.60
N ARG A 68 -12.26 -0.20 -14.15
CA ARG A 68 -12.98 -1.26 -13.41
C ARG A 68 -12.14 -1.83 -12.26
N PHE A 69 -10.84 -1.95 -12.44
CA PHE A 69 -9.92 -2.38 -11.38
C PHE A 69 -9.94 -1.38 -10.21
N LEU A 70 -9.85 -0.07 -10.50
CA LEU A 70 -9.90 1.01 -9.52
C LEU A 70 -11.30 1.21 -8.89
N SER A 71 -12.38 0.89 -9.61
CA SER A 71 -13.75 0.91 -9.05
C SER A 71 -13.89 0.08 -7.77
N ARG A 72 -13.07 -0.97 -7.62
CA ARG A 72 -13.09 -1.84 -6.43
C ARG A 72 -12.76 -1.10 -5.14
N VAL A 73 -11.91 -0.07 -5.19
CA VAL A 73 -11.63 0.81 -4.03
C VAL A 73 -12.48 2.08 -4.07
N PHE A 74 -12.74 2.62 -5.26
CA PHE A 74 -13.51 3.84 -5.43
C PHE A 74 -14.96 3.69 -4.93
N ASP A 75 -15.68 2.64 -5.34
CA ASP A 75 -17.09 2.47 -4.98
C ASP A 75 -17.29 2.38 -3.45
N PRO A 76 -16.49 1.57 -2.72
CA PRO A 76 -16.57 1.55 -1.25
C PRO A 76 -16.23 2.88 -0.58
N VAL A 77 -15.23 3.61 -1.07
CA VAL A 77 -14.87 4.91 -0.49
C VAL A 77 -16.01 5.89 -0.72
N CYS A 78 -16.51 6.03 -1.95
CA CYS A 78 -17.63 6.92 -2.27
C CYS A 78 -18.88 6.60 -1.43
N ALA A 79 -19.17 5.32 -1.16
CA ALA A 79 -20.31 4.93 -0.33
C ALA A 79 -20.22 5.41 1.13
N ARG A 80 -19.02 5.79 1.60
CA ARG A 80 -18.76 6.30 2.96
C ARG A 80 -18.71 7.83 3.04
N LEU A 81 -18.66 8.52 1.90
CA LEU A 81 -18.49 9.96 1.86
C LEU A 81 -19.83 10.66 1.67
N ASP A 82 -20.09 11.66 2.50
CA ASP A 82 -21.23 12.56 2.38
C ASP A 82 -20.80 13.91 1.78
N GLY A 83 -21.47 14.31 0.70
CA GLY A 83 -21.20 15.58 0.02
C GLY A 83 -19.80 15.68 -0.61
N MET A 84 -19.39 16.91 -0.90
CA MET A 84 -18.07 17.20 -1.46
C MET A 84 -17.01 17.08 -0.37
N LYS A 85 -15.93 16.35 -0.66
CA LYS A 85 -14.86 16.02 0.31
C LYS A 85 -13.49 16.32 -0.28
N ARG A 86 -12.50 16.51 0.59
CA ARG A 86 -11.10 16.66 0.22
C ARG A 86 -10.36 15.34 0.44
N GLY A 87 -9.80 14.77 -0.63
CA GLY A 87 -9.03 13.53 -0.59
C GLY A 87 -7.56 13.72 -0.93
N LEU A 88 -6.77 12.70 -0.63
CA LEU A 88 -5.39 12.53 -1.11
C LEU A 88 -5.27 11.17 -1.81
N ASP A 89 -4.73 11.17 -3.02
CA ASP A 89 -4.29 9.95 -3.71
C ASP A 89 -2.77 9.80 -3.53
N PHE A 90 -2.38 8.92 -2.61
CA PHE A 90 -0.99 8.69 -2.23
C PHE A 90 -0.39 7.54 -3.04
N GLY A 91 0.74 7.80 -3.71
CA GLY A 91 1.34 6.94 -4.71
C GLY A 91 0.52 6.89 -6.00
N CYS A 92 0.09 8.06 -6.48
CA CYS A 92 -0.85 8.16 -7.60
C CYS A 92 -0.28 7.74 -8.97
N GLY A 93 1.04 7.54 -9.08
CA GLY A 93 1.71 7.18 -10.32
C GLY A 93 1.64 8.28 -11.40
N PRO A 94 2.03 7.96 -12.66
CA PRO A 94 2.08 8.92 -13.76
C PRO A 94 0.71 9.29 -14.36
N GLY A 95 -0.33 8.50 -14.06
CA GLY A 95 -1.69 8.65 -14.61
C GLY A 95 -2.74 8.45 -13.51
N PRO A 96 -3.08 9.50 -12.74
CA PRO A 96 -3.88 9.41 -11.51
C PRO A 96 -5.38 9.25 -11.83
N LEU A 97 -5.76 8.13 -12.45
CA LEU A 97 -7.13 7.84 -12.85
C LEU A 97 -8.08 7.78 -11.64
N LEU A 98 -7.61 7.28 -10.50
CA LEU A 98 -8.43 7.20 -9.28
C LEU A 98 -8.83 8.59 -8.78
N ALA A 99 -7.87 9.50 -8.65
CA ALA A 99 -8.15 10.90 -8.34
C ALA A 99 -9.11 11.56 -9.35
N LYS A 100 -8.96 11.25 -10.65
CA LYS A 100 -9.90 11.71 -11.69
C LYS A 100 -11.31 11.18 -11.45
N MET A 101 -11.48 9.89 -11.13
CA MET A 101 -12.79 9.30 -10.83
C MET A 101 -13.47 10.01 -9.64
N PHE A 102 -12.73 10.33 -8.57
CA PHE A 102 -13.26 11.11 -7.44
C PHE A 102 -13.60 12.55 -7.81
N THR A 103 -12.79 13.18 -8.66
CA THR A 103 -13.05 14.55 -9.15
C THR A 103 -14.31 14.60 -10.03
N GLU A 104 -14.54 13.57 -10.86
CA GLU A 104 -15.74 13.44 -11.71
C GLU A 104 -17.06 13.40 -10.91
N VAL A 105 -17.01 12.92 -9.65
CA VAL A 105 -18.18 12.92 -8.75
C VAL A 105 -18.18 14.09 -7.75
N GLY A 106 -17.29 15.07 -7.93
CA GLY A 106 -17.31 16.35 -7.21
C GLY A 106 -16.39 16.48 -6.00
N HIS A 107 -15.51 15.51 -5.73
CA HIS A 107 -14.48 15.65 -4.69
C HIS A 107 -13.28 16.47 -5.18
N THR A 108 -12.54 17.06 -4.26
CA THR A 108 -11.22 17.65 -4.55
C THR A 108 -10.15 16.67 -4.11
N VAL A 109 -9.23 16.27 -5.00
CA VAL A 109 -8.20 15.28 -4.68
C VAL A 109 -6.81 15.86 -4.91
N ALA A 110 -6.00 15.89 -3.85
CA ALA A 110 -4.58 16.17 -3.94
C ALA A 110 -3.84 14.90 -4.40
N LEU A 111 -2.70 15.08 -5.07
CA LEU A 111 -1.88 13.99 -5.59
C LEU A 111 -0.53 13.99 -4.88
N TYR A 112 -0.06 12.80 -4.50
CA TYR A 112 1.31 12.62 -4.05
C TYR A 112 1.90 11.36 -4.67
N ASP A 113 3.11 11.46 -5.21
CA ASP A 113 3.90 10.32 -5.64
C ASP A 113 5.38 10.70 -5.65
N LEU A 114 6.25 9.81 -5.15
CA LEU A 114 7.68 10.10 -5.02
C LEU A 114 8.36 10.44 -6.36
N TYR A 115 7.91 9.83 -7.45
CA TYR A 115 8.50 9.97 -8.78
C TYR A 115 7.70 10.88 -9.70
N TYR A 116 6.37 10.89 -9.58
CA TYR A 116 5.48 11.51 -10.57
C TYR A 116 4.73 12.75 -10.07
N ALA A 117 4.61 12.93 -8.74
CA ALA A 117 3.87 14.04 -8.13
C ALA A 117 4.46 14.39 -6.74
N ASN A 118 5.74 14.72 -6.69
CA ASN A 118 6.48 14.90 -5.43
C ASN A 118 6.33 16.33 -4.87
N ASP A 119 5.09 16.75 -4.63
CA ASP A 119 4.78 17.98 -3.92
C ASP A 119 4.56 17.67 -2.44
N ALA A 120 5.56 17.92 -1.61
CA ALA A 120 5.47 17.66 -0.17
C ALA A 120 4.43 18.54 0.55
N SER A 121 4.01 19.67 -0.03
CA SER A 121 3.05 20.57 0.61
C SER A 121 1.68 19.91 0.83
N VAL A 122 1.31 18.92 0.00
CA VAL A 122 0.07 18.17 0.19
C VAL A 122 0.09 17.31 1.46
N LEU A 123 1.27 17.01 2.01
CA LEU A 123 1.43 16.25 3.25
C LEU A 123 1.37 17.15 4.50
N GLU A 124 1.01 18.41 4.35
CA GLU A 124 0.82 19.40 5.44
C GLU A 124 -0.67 19.68 5.71
N HIS A 125 -1.56 18.86 5.16
CA HIS A 125 -3.01 19.06 5.20
C HIS A 125 -3.75 17.83 5.74
N GLU A 126 -4.92 18.07 6.33
CA GLU A 126 -5.84 17.01 6.72
C GLU A 126 -6.86 16.69 5.62
N TYR A 127 -7.24 15.42 5.53
CA TYR A 127 -8.10 14.86 4.48
C TYR A 127 -9.31 14.13 5.05
N ASP A 128 -10.41 14.22 4.30
CA ASP A 128 -11.66 13.50 4.57
C ASP A 128 -11.60 12.04 4.08
N PHE A 129 -10.64 11.70 3.22
CA PHE A 129 -10.29 10.33 2.83
C PHE A 129 -8.87 10.30 2.22
N ILE A 130 -8.21 9.15 2.28
CA ILE A 130 -6.93 8.92 1.61
C ILE A 130 -7.00 7.59 0.85
N THR A 131 -6.50 7.55 -0.38
CA THR A 131 -6.29 6.32 -1.14
C THR A 131 -4.80 6.00 -1.27
N CYS A 132 -4.45 4.71 -1.24
CA CYS A 132 -3.09 4.20 -1.35
C CYS A 132 -3.14 2.83 -2.06
N THR A 133 -3.19 2.85 -3.40
CA THR A 133 -3.49 1.67 -4.24
C THR A 133 -2.29 1.18 -5.01
N GLU A 134 -1.91 -0.07 -4.80
CA GLU A 134 -0.70 -0.70 -5.36
C GLU A 134 0.57 0.12 -5.03
N VAL A 135 0.74 0.43 -3.74
CA VAL A 135 1.83 1.30 -3.22
C VAL A 135 2.52 0.65 -2.04
N ILE A 136 1.76 0.21 -1.04
CA ILE A 136 2.30 -0.20 0.26
C ILE A 136 3.22 -1.43 0.16
N GLU A 137 3.04 -2.26 -0.87
CA GLU A 137 3.90 -3.41 -1.17
C GLU A 137 5.31 -3.02 -1.63
N HIS A 138 5.49 -1.80 -2.13
CA HIS A 138 6.77 -1.23 -2.56
C HIS A 138 7.51 -0.53 -1.40
N VAL A 139 6.86 -0.37 -0.25
CA VAL A 139 7.38 0.43 0.86
C VAL A 139 8.25 -0.41 1.80
N ALA A 140 9.47 0.07 2.04
CA ALA A 140 10.45 -0.56 2.92
C ALA A 140 10.14 -0.39 4.41
N GLN A 141 9.51 0.73 4.79
CA GLN A 141 9.14 1.09 6.16
C GLN A 141 7.64 1.42 6.24
N PRO A 142 6.74 0.43 6.12
CA PRO A 142 5.30 0.66 6.11
C PRO A 142 4.80 1.42 7.35
N GLU A 143 5.45 1.23 8.51
CA GLU A 143 5.09 1.97 9.72
C GLU A 143 5.15 3.48 9.52
N GLN A 144 6.23 4.01 8.94
CA GLN A 144 6.41 5.44 8.75
C GLN A 144 5.36 6.03 7.81
N VAL A 145 5.08 5.32 6.71
CA VAL A 145 4.07 5.74 5.75
C VAL A 145 2.68 5.69 6.39
N LEU A 146 2.32 4.59 7.05
CA LEU A 146 1.02 4.46 7.71
C LEU A 146 0.84 5.50 8.82
N SER A 147 1.86 5.73 9.65
CA SER A 147 1.85 6.76 10.69
C SER A 147 1.65 8.15 10.11
N GLN A 148 2.30 8.47 8.98
CA GLN A 148 2.07 9.72 8.27
C GLN A 148 0.64 9.82 7.75
N LEU A 149 0.16 8.82 7.01
CA LEU A 149 -1.20 8.85 6.43
C LEU A 149 -2.29 8.94 7.51
N MET A 150 -2.14 8.22 8.62
CA MET A 150 -3.06 8.28 9.76
C MET A 150 -3.06 9.67 10.43
N ALA A 151 -1.92 10.36 10.46
CA ALA A 151 -1.84 11.72 10.98
C ALA A 151 -2.56 12.74 10.07
N LEU A 152 -2.58 12.50 8.76
CA LEU A 152 -3.26 13.35 7.78
C LEU A 152 -4.78 13.09 7.70
N LEU A 153 -5.29 12.00 8.25
CA LEU A 153 -6.73 11.71 8.27
C LEU A 153 -7.46 12.52 9.34
N LYS A 154 -8.63 13.07 9.00
CA LYS A 154 -9.58 13.55 10.00
C LYS A 154 -10.20 12.38 10.80
N PRO A 155 -10.73 12.60 12.02
CA PRO A 155 -11.50 11.58 12.73
C PRO A 155 -12.68 11.08 11.87
N GLY A 156 -12.92 9.77 11.87
CA GLY A 156 -13.94 9.11 11.05
C GLY A 156 -13.60 8.95 9.57
N ALA A 157 -12.46 9.50 9.09
CA ALA A 157 -12.08 9.42 7.69
C ALA A 157 -11.47 8.04 7.34
N PRO A 158 -11.77 7.49 6.14
CA PRO A 158 -11.17 6.24 5.68
C PRO A 158 -9.79 6.45 5.03
N LEU A 159 -8.83 5.60 5.41
CA LEU A 159 -7.68 5.25 4.60
C LEU A 159 -8.00 3.97 3.84
N ALA A 160 -8.15 4.07 2.53
CA ALA A 160 -8.43 2.96 1.65
C ALA A 160 -7.16 2.51 0.93
N MET A 161 -6.75 1.28 1.19
CA MET A 161 -5.62 0.64 0.54
C MET A 161 -6.12 -0.44 -0.40
N MET A 162 -5.40 -0.63 -1.50
CA MET A 162 -5.60 -1.77 -2.38
C MET A 162 -4.25 -2.44 -2.62
N THR A 163 -4.12 -3.70 -2.24
CA THR A 163 -2.92 -4.51 -2.43
C THR A 163 -3.30 -5.98 -2.31
N LYS A 164 -2.58 -6.88 -2.96
CA LYS A 164 -2.94 -8.31 -2.88
C LYS A 164 -2.42 -8.92 -1.57
N LEU A 165 -3.26 -9.76 -0.96
CA LEU A 165 -2.98 -10.34 0.35
C LEU A 165 -2.29 -11.71 0.28
N VAL A 166 -1.32 -11.92 1.16
CA VAL A 166 -0.75 -13.23 1.48
C VAL A 166 -1.83 -14.09 2.14
N ILE A 167 -2.07 -15.27 1.57
CA ILE A 167 -3.02 -16.26 2.12
C ILE A 167 -2.28 -17.24 3.03
N ASP A 168 -1.30 -17.94 2.48
CA ASP A 168 -0.48 -18.91 3.21
C ASP A 168 0.84 -19.16 2.47
N LYS A 169 1.76 -19.89 3.12
CA LYS A 169 3.10 -20.18 2.60
C LYS A 169 3.07 -21.03 1.32
N THR A 170 2.10 -21.93 1.19
CA THR A 170 1.95 -22.79 0.00
C THR A 170 1.51 -21.97 -1.20
N ARG A 171 0.49 -21.12 -1.04
CA ARG A 171 0.02 -20.19 -2.08
C ARG A 171 1.07 -19.18 -2.45
N PHE A 172 1.82 -18.66 -1.48
CA PHE A 172 2.89 -17.69 -1.69
C PHE A 172 3.97 -18.24 -2.64
N ALA A 173 4.36 -19.52 -2.50
CA ALA A 173 5.40 -20.12 -3.33
C ALA A 173 5.10 -20.02 -4.84
N SER A 174 3.85 -20.27 -5.25
CA SER A 174 3.42 -20.18 -6.66
C SER A 174 2.85 -18.80 -7.05
N TRP A 175 2.80 -17.85 -6.12
CA TRP A 175 2.12 -16.57 -6.36
C TRP A 175 2.94 -15.66 -7.27
N HIS A 176 2.37 -15.26 -8.41
CA HIS A 176 3.07 -14.41 -9.38
C HIS A 176 3.32 -12.99 -8.89
N TYR A 177 2.50 -12.48 -7.96
CA TYR A 177 2.62 -11.11 -7.46
C TYR A 177 3.96 -10.86 -6.75
N LYS A 178 4.55 -11.87 -6.10
CA LYS A 178 5.91 -11.73 -5.52
C LYS A 178 7.02 -11.71 -6.57
N ASN A 179 6.75 -12.05 -7.83
CA ASN A 179 7.81 -12.12 -8.84
C ASN A 179 8.19 -10.72 -9.35
N ASP A 180 7.33 -9.72 -9.13
CA ASP A 180 7.72 -8.33 -9.30
C ASP A 180 8.80 -7.97 -8.27
N GLN A 181 9.93 -7.49 -8.75
CA GLN A 181 11.08 -7.16 -7.90
C GLN A 181 10.90 -5.83 -7.16
N THR A 182 9.95 -4.99 -7.59
CA THR A 182 9.56 -3.77 -6.87
C THR A 182 8.71 -4.10 -5.64
N HIS A 183 8.03 -5.25 -5.61
CA HIS A 183 7.30 -5.70 -4.42
C HIS A 183 8.28 -6.23 -3.37
N ILE A 184 8.31 -5.58 -2.20
CA ILE A 184 9.26 -5.85 -1.13
C ILE A 184 8.60 -6.10 0.23
N SER A 185 7.32 -5.75 0.38
CA SER A 185 6.49 -5.93 1.57
C SER A 185 5.17 -6.59 1.15
N PHE A 186 4.78 -7.67 1.83
CA PHE A 186 3.59 -8.44 1.48
C PHE A 186 2.72 -8.64 2.72
N PHE A 187 1.50 -8.13 2.64
CA PHE A 187 0.56 -8.02 3.76
C PHE A 187 -0.41 -9.19 3.75
N SER A 188 -0.82 -9.67 4.92
CA SER A 188 -1.95 -10.59 5.06
C SER A 188 -3.11 -9.89 5.79
N ARG A 189 -4.23 -10.58 5.97
CA ARG A 189 -5.33 -10.06 6.81
C ARG A 189 -4.85 -9.84 8.24
N GLU A 190 -4.08 -10.78 8.79
CA GLU A 190 -3.48 -10.69 10.12
C GLU A 190 -2.51 -9.50 10.25
N THR A 191 -1.80 -9.16 9.16
CA THR A 191 -0.97 -7.94 9.14
C THR A 191 -1.81 -6.68 9.25
N PHE A 192 -2.92 -6.59 8.52
CA PHE A 192 -3.80 -5.43 8.60
C PHE A 192 -4.62 -5.37 9.89
N GLU A 193 -5.01 -6.50 10.47
CA GLU A 193 -5.59 -6.56 11.81
C GLU A 193 -4.61 -6.02 12.86
N TYR A 194 -3.34 -6.41 12.79
CA TYR A 194 -2.29 -5.82 13.63
C TYR A 194 -2.18 -4.30 13.43
N ILE A 195 -2.19 -3.83 12.18
CA ILE A 195 -2.15 -2.38 11.87
C ILE A 195 -3.34 -1.66 12.50
N ALA A 196 -4.55 -2.20 12.34
CA ALA A 196 -5.76 -1.61 12.90
C ALA A 196 -5.71 -1.49 14.43
N GLU A 197 -5.20 -2.53 15.11
CA GLU A 197 -4.95 -2.50 16.55
C GLU A 197 -3.93 -1.42 16.95
N GLN A 198 -2.80 -1.32 16.23
CA GLN A 198 -1.75 -0.34 16.55
C GLN A 198 -2.22 1.11 16.38
N PHE A 199 -3.02 1.39 15.36
CA PHE A 199 -3.52 2.74 15.07
C PHE A 199 -4.90 3.02 15.67
N ASN A 200 -5.48 2.08 16.43
CA ASN A 200 -6.82 2.16 16.99
C ASN A 200 -7.87 2.56 15.93
N THR A 201 -7.88 1.86 14.80
CA THR A 201 -8.85 2.08 13.73
C THR A 201 -9.84 0.93 13.66
N ASP A 202 -11.02 1.20 13.09
CA ASP A 202 -11.85 0.11 12.57
C ASP A 202 -11.24 -0.41 11.26
N ILE A 203 -11.50 -1.68 10.94
CA ILE A 203 -10.97 -2.33 9.73
C ILE A 203 -12.07 -3.07 8.99
N GLU A 204 -12.09 -2.92 7.67
CA GLU A 204 -12.95 -3.65 6.76
C GLU A 204 -12.15 -4.23 5.60
N PHE A 205 -12.43 -5.49 5.24
CA PHE A 205 -11.89 -6.14 4.05
C PHE A 205 -12.98 -6.29 3.00
N ILE A 206 -12.76 -5.70 1.82
CA ILE A 206 -13.72 -5.72 0.72
C ILE A 206 -13.13 -6.51 -0.44
N GLY A 207 -13.82 -7.58 -0.81
CA GLY A 207 -13.29 -8.54 -1.77
C GLY A 207 -11.99 -9.18 -1.28
N ASN A 208 -10.98 -9.22 -2.15
CA ASN A 208 -9.72 -9.94 -1.89
C ASN A 208 -8.52 -9.03 -1.63
N ASP A 209 -8.64 -7.74 -1.94
CA ASP A 209 -7.50 -6.84 -2.04
C ASP A 209 -7.78 -5.40 -1.62
N VAL A 210 -9.01 -5.05 -1.22
CA VAL A 210 -9.33 -3.73 -0.69
C VAL A 210 -9.44 -3.78 0.83
N ILE A 211 -8.72 -2.88 1.50
CA ILE A 211 -8.66 -2.74 2.95
C ILE A 211 -9.00 -1.30 3.28
N ILE A 212 -9.99 -1.10 4.14
CA ILE A 212 -10.35 0.23 4.63
C ILE A 212 -10.07 0.27 6.13
N LEU A 213 -9.22 1.22 6.54
CA LEU A 213 -9.00 1.57 7.93
C LEU A 213 -9.70 2.89 8.22
N THR A 214 -10.61 2.92 9.19
CA THR A 214 -11.33 4.15 9.57
C THR A 214 -10.79 4.68 10.89
N LYS A 215 -10.28 5.91 10.87
CA LYS A 215 -9.73 6.58 12.05
C LYS A 215 -10.83 6.81 13.09
N ARG A 216 -10.59 6.41 14.34
CA ARG A 216 -11.51 6.67 15.46
C ARG A 216 -11.39 8.08 16.00
#